data_AF-A0A930SLR1-F1
#
_entry.id   AF-A0A930SLR1-F1
#
_cell.length_a   1.000
_cell.length_b   1.000
_cell.length_c   1.000
_cell.angle_alpha   90.00
_cell.angle_beta   90.00
_cell.angle_gamma   90.00
#
_symmetry.space_group_name_H-M   'P 1'
#
loop_
_entity.id
_entity.type
_entity.pdbx_description
1 polymer ?
#
loop_
_entity_poly.entity_id
_entity_poly.type
_entity_poly.pdbx_seq_one_letter_code
_entity_poly.pdbx_strand_id
1 'polypeptide(L)'
;MGEHAQIARVGGDEFALLFTELPSTMVEGLLDQIRVALSRPVIMGRHRISLSASIGLAITQPRPNTSPRICYAMPTRQCIVPRH
;
A
#
# COMPACT_ATOMS: atom_id res chain seq x y z
N MET A 1 -12.08 4.66 5.91
CA MET A 1 -11.26 3.46 6.16
C MET A 1 -11.88 2.77 7.37
N GLY A 2 -12.28 1.51 7.26
CA GLY A 2 -12.99 0.78 8.33
C GLY A 2 -12.06 0.29 9.44
N GLU A 3 -12.63 -0.38 10.44
CA GLU A 3 -11.96 -0.91 11.64
C GLU A 3 -10.76 -1.85 11.37
N HIS A 4 -10.66 -2.41 10.16
CA HIS A 4 -9.62 -3.36 9.73
C HIS A 4 -8.47 -2.76 8.91
N ALA A 5 -8.43 -1.43 8.73
CA ALA A 5 -7.45 -0.78 7.86
C ALA A 5 -6.84 0.47 8.51
N GLN A 6 -5.52 0.46 8.67
CA GLN A 6 -4.74 1.59 9.17
C GLN A 6 -3.91 2.23 8.06
N ILE A 7 -3.69 3.54 8.16
CA ILE A 7 -2.85 4.31 7.25
C ILE A 7 -1.79 5.08 8.03
N ALA A 8 -0.57 5.08 7.52
CA ALA A 8 0.53 5.85 8.07
C ALA A 8 1.35 6.52 6.96
N ARG A 9 1.91 7.69 7.25
CA ARG A 9 2.94 8.32 6.43
C ARG A 9 4.29 7.82 6.90
N VAL A 10 5.06 7.21 6.01
CA VAL A 10 6.35 6.58 6.34
C VAL A 10 7.49 7.60 6.20
N GLY A 11 7.39 8.47 5.21
CA GLY A 11 8.36 9.52 4.91
C GLY A 11 8.00 10.18 3.58
N GLY A 12 8.54 11.36 3.27
CA GLY A 12 8.32 12.03 1.99
C GLY A 12 6.84 12.04 1.55
N ASP A 13 6.57 11.49 0.38
CA ASP A 13 5.25 11.20 -0.20
C ASP A 13 4.84 9.71 -0.10
N GLU A 14 5.56 8.92 0.70
CA GLU A 14 5.32 7.49 0.90
C GLU A 14 4.31 7.22 2.02
N PHE A 15 3.32 6.39 1.70
CA PHE A 15 2.28 5.95 2.61
C PHE A 15 2.26 4.43 2.72
N ALA A 16 1.99 3.92 3.93
CA ALA A 16 1.76 2.51 4.19
C ALA A 16 0.30 2.28 4.58
N LEU A 17 -0.30 1.23 4.03
CA LEU A 17 -1.61 0.74 4.43
C LEU A 17 -1.43 -0.63 5.08
N LEU A 18 -1.96 -0.79 6.29
CA LEU A 18 -1.98 -2.07 6.98
C LEU A 18 -3.42 -2.58 7.05
N PHE A 19 -3.64 -3.74 6.44
CA PHE A 19 -4.91 -4.45 6.46
C PHE A 19 -4.77 -5.67 7.38
N THR A 20 -5.66 -5.79 8.37
CA THR A 20 -5.68 -6.94 9.29
C THR A 20 -6.97 -7.74 9.08
N GLU A 21 -6.85 -9.06 9.10
CA GLU A 21 -8.01 -9.98 9.02
C GLU A 21 -8.82 -9.89 7.71
N LEU A 22 -8.19 -9.38 6.64
CA LEU A 22 -8.81 -9.28 5.32
C LEU A 22 -8.22 -10.32 4.34
N PRO A 23 -9.06 -10.98 3.53
CA PRO A 23 -8.57 -11.87 2.48
C PRO A 23 -7.84 -11.07 1.39
N SER A 24 -6.79 -11.66 0.81
CA SER A 24 -5.94 -10.98 -0.18
C SER A 24 -6.71 -10.47 -1.40
N THR A 25 -7.72 -11.22 -1.85
CA THR A 25 -8.57 -10.82 -2.98
C THR A 25 -9.35 -9.52 -2.72
N MET A 26 -9.77 -9.29 -1.47
CA MET A 26 -10.43 -8.05 -1.10
C MET A 26 -9.44 -6.89 -1.02
N VAL A 27 -8.21 -7.15 -0.55
CA VAL A 27 -7.13 -6.16 -0.52
C VAL A 27 -6.77 -5.73 -1.94
N GLU A 28 -6.61 -6.66 -2.87
CA GLU A 28 -6.33 -6.34 -4.29
C GLU A 28 -7.40 -5.42 -4.89
N GLY A 29 -8.69 -5.71 -4.67
CA GLY A 29 -9.79 -4.85 -5.12
C GLY A 29 -9.78 -3.45 -4.48
N LEU A 30 -9.31 -3.32 -3.23
CA LEU A 30 -9.12 -2.01 -2.59
C LEU A 30 -7.92 -1.25 -3.18
N LEU A 31 -6.82 -1.94 -3.49
CA LEU A 31 -5.66 -1.32 -4.13
C LEU A 31 -6.01 -0.76 -5.51
N ASP A 32 -6.82 -1.46 -6.29
CA ASP A 32 -7.31 -0.96 -7.57
C ASP A 32 -8.18 0.28 -7.42
N GLN A 33 -9.07 0.32 -6.42
CA GLN A 33 -9.88 1.50 -6.12
C GLN A 33 -8.99 2.70 -5.74
N ILE A 34 -7.97 2.49 -4.90
CA ILE A 34 -7.00 3.52 -4.54
C ILE A 34 -6.26 4.02 -5.78
N ARG A 35 -5.82 3.11 -6.65
CA ARG A 35 -5.10 3.46 -7.89
C ARG A 35 -5.97 4.30 -8.82
N VAL A 36 -7.25 3.93 -8.98
CA VAL A 36 -8.23 4.71 -9.77
C VAL A 36 -8.52 6.06 -9.13
N ALA A 37 -8.57 6.15 -7.80
CA ALA A 37 -8.79 7.42 -7.13
C ALA A 37 -7.60 8.37 -7.30
N LEU A 38 -6.37 7.87 -7.16
CA LEU A 38 -5.14 8.64 -7.30
C LEU A 38 -4.88 9.15 -8.72
N SER A 39 -5.37 8.43 -9.74
CA SER A 39 -5.26 8.86 -11.14
C SER A 39 -6.21 10.01 -11.51
N ARG A 40 -7.21 10.30 -10.66
CA ARG A 40 -8.13 11.43 -10.87
C ARG A 40 -7.37 12.73 -10.61
N PRO A 41 -7.37 13.69 -11.54
CA PRO A 41 -6.65 14.92 -11.33
C PRO A 41 -7.23 15.76 -10.19
N VAL A 42 -6.35 16.30 -9.37
CA VAL A 42 -6.69 17.19 -8.26
C VAL A 42 -6.58 18.63 -8.74
N ILE A 43 -7.56 19.46 -8.36
CA ILE A 43 -7.54 20.89 -8.67
C ILE A 43 -6.86 21.62 -7.51
N MET A 44 -5.73 22.27 -7.79
CA MET A 44 -5.03 23.15 -6.84
C MET A 44 -5.01 24.57 -7.40
N GLY A 45 -5.93 25.41 -6.93
CA GLY A 45 -6.15 26.74 -7.49
C GLY A 45 -6.61 26.66 -8.95
N ARG A 46 -5.81 27.18 -9.88
CA ARG A 46 -6.07 27.10 -11.33
C ARG A 46 -5.34 25.95 -12.01
N HIS A 47 -4.59 25.14 -11.27
CA HIS A 47 -3.80 24.04 -11.82
C HIS A 47 -4.54 22.72 -11.66
N ARG A 48 -4.51 21.91 -12.71
CA ARG A 48 -4.98 20.52 -12.71
C ARG A 48 -3.76 19.63 -12.62
N ILE A 49 -3.58 18.97 -11.48
CA ILE A 49 -2.42 18.13 -11.20
C ILE A 49 -2.86 16.68 -11.29
N SER A 50 -2.22 15.91 -12.18
CA SER A 50 -2.39 14.46 -12.24
C SER A 50 -1.29 13.80 -11.45
N LEU A 51 -1.66 12.84 -10.60
CA LEU A 51 -0.72 12.06 -9.80
C LEU A 51 -0.71 10.62 -10.32
N SER A 52 0.46 10.00 -10.28
CA SER A 52 0.60 8.56 -10.37
C SER A 52 1.24 8.05 -9.07
N ALA A 53 0.88 6.84 -8.67
CA ALA A 53 1.45 6.19 -7.52
C ALA A 53 1.78 4.75 -7.86
N SER A 54 2.96 4.31 -7.44
CA SER A 54 3.34 2.91 -7.44
C SER A 54 2.88 2.28 -6.13
N ILE A 55 2.21 1.13 -6.21
CA ILE A 55 1.70 0.41 -5.04
C ILE A 55 2.33 -0.97 -5.00
N GLY A 56 3.05 -1.28 -3.93
CA GLY A 56 3.55 -2.62 -3.62
C GLY A 56 2.67 -3.31 -2.59
N LEU A 57 2.39 -4.61 -2.79
CA LEU A 57 1.62 -5.43 -1.85
C LEU A 57 2.52 -6.49 -1.22
N ALA A 58 2.53 -6.53 0.12
CA ALA A 58 3.14 -7.59 0.91
C ALA A 58 2.06 -8.29 1.74
N ILE A 59 1.97 -9.62 1.62
CA ILE A 59 1.02 -10.44 2.38
C ILE A 59 1.82 -11.28 3.37
N THR A 60 1.47 -11.18 4.64
CA THR A 60 1.96 -12.09 5.67
C THR A 60 0.87 -13.09 6.03
N GLN A 61 1.22 -14.37 6.00
CA GLN A 61 0.41 -15.42 6.60
C GLN A 61 1.06 -15.78 7.92
N PRO A 62 0.30 -15.87 9.04
CA PRO A 62 0.85 -16.33 10.29
C PRO A 62 1.37 -17.75 10.11
N ARG A 63 2.69 -17.89 9.97
CA ARG A 63 3.37 -19.17 10.06
C ARG A 63 3.55 -19.49 11.55
N PRO A 64 3.27 -20.72 12.01
CA PRO A 64 3.63 -21.08 13.36
C PRO A 64 5.14 -20.86 13.52
N ASN A 65 5.53 -20.10 14.55
CA ASN A 65 6.92 -19.88 14.98
C ASN A 65 7.78 -18.83 14.22
N THR A 66 7.19 -17.82 13.57
CA THR A 66 7.98 -16.69 13.00
C THR A 66 7.91 -15.45 13.88
N SER A 67 9.06 -14.92 14.30
CA SER A 67 9.12 -13.68 15.08
C SER A 67 8.58 -12.48 14.27
N PRO A 68 7.75 -11.59 14.85
CA PRO A 68 7.06 -10.52 14.12
C PRO A 68 8.01 -9.51 13.45
N ARG A 69 9.27 -9.42 13.90
CA ARG A 69 10.28 -8.52 13.33
C ARG A 69 10.64 -8.81 11.88
N ILE A 70 10.41 -10.02 11.38
CA ILE A 70 10.76 -10.40 9.99
C ILE A 70 9.71 -9.88 8.99
N CYS A 71 8.44 -9.78 9.39
CA CYS A 71 7.35 -9.37 8.49
C CYS A 71 7.28 -7.86 8.25
N TYR A 72 7.69 -7.04 9.24
CA TYR A 72 7.62 -5.57 9.13
C TYR A 72 8.90 -4.91 8.59
N ALA A 73 10.00 -5.67 8.47
CA ALA A 73 11.31 -5.09 8.13
C ALA A 73 11.57 -4.90 6.61
N MET A 74 10.68 -5.35 5.72
CA MET A 74 10.97 -5.39 4.27
C MET A 74 9.79 -5.02 3.37
N PRO A 75 9.27 -3.77 3.33
CA PRO A 75 8.45 -3.35 2.19
C PRO A 75 9.27 -2.71 1.06
N THR A 76 10.47 -2.17 1.35
CA THR A 76 11.08 -1.19 0.42
C THR A 76 12.24 -1.72 -0.42
N ARG A 77 13.01 -2.74 0.01
CA ARG A 77 14.18 -3.19 -0.78
C ARG A 77 13.93 -4.32 -1.78
N GLN A 78 13.07 -5.29 -1.47
CA GLN A 78 12.84 -6.45 -2.36
C GLN A 78 11.71 -6.26 -3.37
N CYS A 79 10.86 -5.24 -3.19
CA CYS A 79 9.71 -5.00 -4.08
C CYS A 79 9.98 -4.02 -5.23
N ILE A 80 11.17 -3.39 -5.28
CA ILE A 80 11.54 -2.37 -6.30
C ILE A 80 12.51 -2.92 -7.36
N VAL A 81 13.12 -4.09 -7.17
CA VAL A 81 14.07 -4.63 -8.15
C VAL A 81 13.29 -5.33 -9.29
N PRO A 82 13.37 -4.86 -10.55
CA PRO A 82 12.79 -5.57 -11.68
C PRO A 82 13.49 -6.93 -11.80
N ARG A 83 12.73 -8.01 -11.96
CA ARG A 83 13.32 -9.30 -12.33
C ARG A 83 13.75 -9.21 -13.79
N HIS A 84 15.05 -9.37 -14.04
CA HIS A 84 15.59 -9.69 -15.37
C HIS A 84 15.23 -11.11 -15.77
#